data_AF-A0A918S0X4-F1
#
_entry.id   AF-A0A918S0X4-F1
#
_cell.length_a   1.000
_cell.length_b   1.000
_cell.length_c   1.000
_cell.angle_alpha   90.00
_cell.angle_beta   90.00
_cell.angle_gamma   90.00
#
_symmetry.space_group_name_H-M   'P 1'
#
loop_
_entity.id
_entity.type
_entity.pdbx_description
1 polymer ?
#
loop_
_entity_poly.entity_id
_entity_poly.type
_entity_poly.pdbx_seq_one_letter_code
_entity_poly.pdbx_strand_id
1 'polypeptide(L)'
;MSSNVSSALPRFPEPPALIAEYIARRSTSLTDEPPPWDVGALPPDLQDVLIEWLDSVCRWLNETYAWQPHHVIPPCWAQHPQLVYEVAALAFARADAYDDPGSAILWHEQYERFLHRTNGALGEAGNDCRVGRHDRRPAHFYLQERPTVS
;
A
#
# COMPACT_ATOMS: atom_id res chain seq x y z
N MET A 1 -9.05 -40.57 7.99
CA MET A 1 -8.79 -39.78 6.76
C MET A 1 -8.05 -38.53 7.19
N SER A 2 -6.72 -38.58 7.16
CA SER A 2 -5.90 -37.41 7.51
C SER A 2 -5.90 -36.48 6.30
N SER A 3 -6.69 -35.40 6.37
CA SER A 3 -6.67 -34.36 5.35
C SER A 3 -5.29 -33.71 5.35
N ASN A 4 -4.55 -33.95 4.28
CA ASN A 4 -3.24 -33.37 4.05
C ASN A 4 -3.43 -31.90 3.65
N VAL A 5 -3.66 -31.03 4.65
CA VAL A 5 -3.69 -29.58 4.43
C VAL A 5 -2.25 -29.10 4.37
N SER A 6 -1.59 -29.29 3.22
CA SER A 6 -0.62 -28.29 2.80
C SER A 6 -1.43 -27.04 2.47
N SER A 7 -1.66 -26.19 3.47
CA SER A 7 -2.12 -24.84 3.25
C SER A 7 -1.03 -24.16 2.42
N ALA A 8 -1.25 -24.02 1.12
CA ALA A 8 -0.36 -23.22 0.30
C ALA A 8 -0.40 -21.80 0.87
N LEU A 9 0.74 -21.32 1.38
CA LEU A 9 0.86 -19.94 1.84
C LEU A 9 0.44 -19.01 0.69
N PRO A 10 -0.35 -17.96 0.97
CA PRO A 10 -0.81 -17.06 -0.07
C PRO A 10 0.41 -16.42 -0.75
N ARG A 11 0.41 -16.40 -2.07
CA ARG A 11 1.49 -15.77 -2.85
C ARG A 11 1.29 -14.26 -2.87
N PHE A 12 2.39 -13.52 -2.81
CA PHE A 12 2.34 -12.08 -3.00
C PHE A 12 1.79 -11.77 -4.40
N PRO A 13 0.87 -10.81 -4.55
CA PRO A 13 0.28 -10.49 -5.84
C PRO A 13 1.30 -9.81 -6.75
N GLU A 14 1.51 -10.38 -7.94
CA GLU A 14 2.37 -9.81 -8.97
C GLU A 14 1.78 -8.51 -9.53
N PRO A 15 2.62 -7.51 -9.90
CA PRO A 15 2.14 -6.30 -10.55
C PRO A 15 1.49 -6.62 -11.90
N PRO A 16 0.39 -5.93 -12.27
CA PRO A 16 -0.21 -6.04 -13.59
C PRO A 16 0.80 -5.73 -14.70
N ALA A 17 0.59 -6.31 -15.89
CA ALA A 17 1.49 -6.14 -17.03
C ALA A 17 1.80 -4.66 -17.34
N LEU A 18 0.80 -3.77 -17.28
CA LEU A 18 0.98 -2.34 -17.50
C LEU A 18 1.97 -1.71 -16.50
N ILE A 19 1.88 -2.09 -15.22
CA ILE A 19 2.78 -1.61 -14.17
C ILE A 19 4.18 -2.20 -14.37
N ALA A 20 4.28 -3.49 -14.67
CA ALA A 20 5.56 -4.15 -14.94
C ALA A 20 6.29 -3.56 -16.16
N GLU A 21 5.56 -3.28 -17.25
CA GLU A 21 6.08 -2.62 -18.45
C GLU A 21 6.55 -1.19 -18.16
N TYR A 22 5.79 -0.44 -17.34
CA TYR A 22 6.18 0.89 -16.90
C TYR A 22 7.51 0.87 -16.12
N ILE A 23 7.65 -0.06 -15.15
CA ILE A 23 8.89 -0.25 -14.39
C ILE A 23 10.05 -0.59 -15.32
N ALA A 24 9.88 -1.56 -16.22
CA ALA A 24 10.92 -2.01 -17.13
C ALA A 24 11.40 -0.89 -18.06
N ARG A 25 10.46 -0.12 -18.63
CA ARG A 25 10.75 1.03 -19.49
C ARG A 25 11.56 2.09 -18.74
N ARG A 26 11.14 2.45 -17.53
CA ARG A 26 11.85 3.41 -16.67
C ARG A 26 13.25 2.94 -16.27
N SER A 27 13.46 1.65 -16.02
CA SER A 27 14.78 1.11 -15.65
C SER A 27 15.79 1.11 -16.80
N THR A 28 15.34 1.05 -18.04
CA THR A 28 16.19 1.01 -19.24
C THR A 28 16.42 2.37 -19.90
N SER A 29 15.65 3.38 -19.51
CA SER A 29 15.61 4.69 -20.16
C SER A 29 15.87 5.79 -19.13
N LEU A 30 16.69 6.78 -19.48
CA LEU A 30 16.79 8.02 -18.69
C LEU A 30 15.55 8.88 -18.98
N THR A 31 14.43 8.53 -18.36
CA THR A 31 13.15 9.23 -18.52
C THR A 31 12.92 10.21 -17.36
N ASP A 32 12.29 11.33 -17.64
CA ASP A 32 11.72 12.24 -16.62
C ASP A 32 10.40 11.68 -16.00
N GLU A 33 10.07 10.42 -16.27
CA GLU A 33 8.88 9.79 -15.73
C GLU A 33 8.98 9.58 -14.20
N PRO A 34 7.89 9.86 -13.47
CA PRO A 34 7.89 9.73 -12.02
C PRO A 34 8.15 8.28 -11.59
N PRO A 35 8.78 8.06 -10.43
CA PRO A 35 8.92 6.72 -9.90
C PRO A 35 7.53 6.09 -9.66
N PRO A 36 7.36 4.78 -9.86
CA PRO A 36 6.05 4.13 -9.79
C PRO A 36 5.42 4.14 -8.39
N TRP A 37 6.21 4.38 -7.34
CA TRP A 37 5.72 4.59 -5.97
C TRP A 37 5.32 6.04 -5.67
N ASP A 38 5.56 7.01 -6.58
CA ASP A 38 5.01 8.36 -6.48
C ASP A 38 3.62 8.42 -7.13
N VAL A 39 2.66 7.78 -6.47
CA VAL A 39 1.31 7.50 -7.01
C VAL A 39 0.63 8.75 -7.56
N GLY A 40 0.69 9.88 -6.84
CA GLY A 40 0.05 11.12 -7.23
C GLY A 40 0.65 11.80 -8.47
N ALA A 41 1.87 11.43 -8.88
CA ALA A 41 2.53 11.96 -10.07
C ALA A 41 2.25 11.12 -11.33
N LEU A 42 1.70 9.91 -11.19
CA LEU A 42 1.47 9.01 -12.32
C LEU A 42 0.30 9.49 -13.21
N PRO A 43 0.26 9.10 -14.49
CA PRO A 43 -0.92 9.28 -15.34
C PRO A 43 -2.18 8.60 -14.75
N PRO A 44 -3.39 9.16 -14.91
CA PRO A 44 -4.61 8.64 -14.28
C PRO A 44 -4.91 7.16 -14.60
N ASP A 45 -4.67 6.73 -15.84
CA ASP A 45 -4.83 5.35 -16.27
C ASP A 45 -3.87 4.39 -15.54
N LEU A 46 -2.64 4.84 -15.28
CA LEU A 46 -1.67 4.08 -14.50
C LEU A 46 -2.02 4.09 -13.01
N GLN A 47 -2.56 5.19 -12.49
CA GLN A 47 -3.02 5.29 -11.10
C GLN A 47 -4.13 4.28 -10.82
N ASP A 48 -5.15 4.19 -11.69
CA ASP A 48 -6.29 3.29 -11.49
C ASP A 48 -5.83 1.82 -11.41
N VAL A 49 -4.98 1.40 -12.37
CA VAL A 49 -4.41 0.04 -12.39
C VAL A 49 -3.51 -0.21 -11.19
N LEU A 50 -2.72 0.79 -10.77
CA LEU A 50 -1.87 0.68 -9.59
C LEU A 50 -2.72 0.50 -8.33
N ILE A 51 -3.76 1.32 -8.13
CA ILE A 51 -4.64 1.25 -6.96
C ILE A 51 -5.34 -0.12 -6.86
N GLU A 52 -5.80 -0.68 -7.99
CA GLU A 52 -6.40 -2.02 -8.01
C GLU A 52 -5.40 -3.11 -7.59
N TRP A 53 -4.15 -3.03 -8.06
CA TRP A 53 -3.10 -3.95 -7.63
C TRP A 53 -2.75 -3.77 -6.16
N LEU A 54 -2.60 -2.53 -5.69
CA LEU A 54 -2.32 -2.24 -4.28
C LEU A 54 -3.47 -2.72 -3.36
N ASP A 55 -4.71 -2.72 -3.82
CA ASP A 55 -5.83 -3.32 -3.08
C ASP A 55 -5.63 -4.84 -2.91
N SER A 56 -5.12 -5.52 -3.94
CA SER A 56 -4.74 -6.94 -3.85
C SER A 56 -3.56 -7.16 -2.89
N VAL A 57 -2.59 -6.23 -2.86
CA VAL A 57 -1.49 -6.24 -1.88
C VAL A 57 -2.03 -6.08 -0.45
N CYS A 58 -2.94 -5.12 -0.21
CA CYS A 58 -3.59 -4.92 1.08
C CYS A 58 -4.32 -6.18 1.56
N ARG A 59 -5.07 -6.85 0.68
CA ARG A 59 -5.71 -8.14 0.99
C ARG A 59 -4.69 -9.19 1.41
N TRP A 60 -3.62 -9.36 0.62
CA TRP A 60 -2.55 -10.31 0.96
C TRP A 60 -1.88 -10.01 2.29
N LEU A 61 -1.58 -8.73 2.59
CA LEU A 61 -0.99 -8.32 3.86
C LEU A 61 -1.93 -8.62 5.03
N ASN A 62 -3.23 -8.32 4.87
CA ASN A 62 -4.24 -8.61 5.88
C ASN A 62 -4.37 -10.12 6.12
N GLU A 63 -4.44 -10.93 5.06
CA GLU A 63 -4.53 -12.40 5.14
C GLU A 63 -3.28 -13.03 5.79
N THR A 64 -2.10 -12.46 5.51
CA THR A 64 -0.82 -13.05 5.94
C THR A 64 -0.41 -12.61 7.36
N TYR A 65 -0.64 -11.34 7.71
CA TYR A 65 -0.04 -10.74 8.91
C TYR A 65 -1.04 -10.11 9.89
N ALA A 66 -2.27 -9.79 9.49
CA ALA A 66 -3.20 -9.02 10.33
C ALA A 66 -3.99 -9.88 11.34
N TRP A 67 -3.28 -10.63 12.18
CA TRP A 67 -3.85 -11.45 13.25
C TRP A 67 -4.42 -10.66 14.43
N GLN A 68 -4.23 -9.34 14.44
CA GLN A 68 -4.78 -8.42 15.43
C GLN A 68 -5.58 -7.33 14.72
N PRO A 69 -6.69 -6.85 15.30
CA PRO A 69 -7.51 -5.81 14.67
C PRO A 69 -6.70 -4.58 14.27
N HIS A 70 -5.79 -4.10 15.12
CA HIS A 70 -4.96 -2.92 14.83
C HIS A 70 -3.88 -3.15 13.75
N HIS A 71 -3.68 -4.37 13.26
CA HIS A 71 -2.83 -4.66 12.10
C HIS A 71 -3.60 -4.63 10.78
N VAL A 72 -4.93 -4.61 10.82
CA VAL A 72 -5.76 -4.59 9.62
C VAL A 72 -5.59 -3.26 8.91
N ILE A 73 -5.18 -3.32 7.64
CA ILE A 73 -5.27 -2.22 6.70
C ILE A 73 -6.76 -2.04 6.36
N PRO A 74 -7.36 -0.85 6.59
CA PRO A 74 -8.79 -0.68 6.46
C PRO A 74 -9.27 -0.76 5.00
N PRO A 75 -10.52 -1.19 4.73
CA PRO A 75 -11.09 -1.20 3.38
C PRO A 75 -11.14 0.19 2.72
N CYS A 76 -11.15 1.25 3.52
CA CYS A 76 -11.08 2.64 3.03
C CYS A 76 -9.64 3.14 2.83
N TRP A 77 -8.61 2.28 2.83
CA TRP A 77 -7.20 2.67 2.74
C TRP A 77 -6.92 3.67 1.59
N ALA A 78 -7.53 3.48 0.42
CA ALA A 78 -7.35 4.34 -0.74
C ALA A 78 -7.89 5.77 -0.53
N GLN A 79 -8.77 5.99 0.44
CA GLN A 79 -9.27 7.32 0.82
C GLN A 79 -8.31 8.07 1.76
N HIS A 80 -7.22 7.43 2.19
CA HIS A 80 -6.20 8.03 3.03
C HIS A 80 -4.90 8.18 2.22
N PRO A 81 -4.58 9.39 1.71
CA PRO A 81 -3.44 9.60 0.81
C PRO A 81 -2.12 9.06 1.36
N GLN A 82 -1.87 9.22 2.67
CA GLN A 82 -0.65 8.68 3.28
C GLN A 82 -0.60 7.14 3.25
N LEU A 83 -1.73 6.44 3.46
CA LEU A 83 -1.76 4.97 3.33
C LEU A 83 -1.49 4.55 1.89
N VAL A 84 -1.97 5.29 0.89
CA VAL A 84 -1.69 4.99 -0.52
C VAL A 84 -0.20 4.96 -0.79
N TYR A 85 0.53 6.00 -0.35
CA TYR A 85 1.99 6.07 -0.52
C TYR A 85 2.75 5.01 0.28
N GLU A 86 2.31 4.73 1.50
CA GLU A 86 2.92 3.69 2.35
C GLU A 86 2.77 2.29 1.75
N VAL A 87 1.56 1.94 1.29
CA VAL A 87 1.27 0.65 0.68
C VAL A 87 2.04 0.52 -0.64
N ALA A 88 2.08 1.57 -1.47
CA ALA A 88 2.86 1.57 -2.69
C ALA A 88 4.35 1.31 -2.42
N ALA A 89 4.96 2.07 -1.49
CA ALA A 89 6.36 1.89 -1.14
C ALA A 89 6.66 0.48 -0.64
N LEU A 90 5.82 -0.07 0.24
CA LEU A 90 6.00 -1.42 0.77
C LEU A 90 5.85 -2.50 -0.32
N ALA A 91 4.90 -2.33 -1.23
CA ALA A 91 4.65 -3.25 -2.33
C ALA A 91 5.84 -3.31 -3.30
N PHE A 92 6.33 -2.15 -3.75
CA PHE A 92 7.48 -2.07 -4.65
C PHE A 92 8.77 -2.55 -3.99
N ALA A 93 9.02 -2.19 -2.72
CA ALA A 93 10.21 -2.64 -1.99
C ALA A 93 10.26 -4.17 -1.83
N ARG A 94 9.11 -4.85 -1.88
CA ARG A 94 9.07 -6.31 -1.72
C ARG A 94 9.67 -7.04 -2.92
N ALA A 95 9.52 -6.51 -4.13
CA ALA A 95 10.05 -7.12 -5.34
C ALA A 95 11.57 -7.29 -5.24
N ASP A 96 12.27 -6.19 -4.94
CA ASP A 96 13.73 -6.19 -4.77
C ASP A 96 14.17 -6.97 -3.52
N ALA A 97 13.39 -6.89 -2.43
CA ALA A 97 13.77 -7.50 -1.16
C ALA A 97 13.83 -9.03 -1.21
N TYR A 98 13.06 -9.67 -2.08
CA TYR A 98 12.99 -11.14 -2.15
C TYR A 98 14.02 -11.77 -3.10
N ASP A 99 14.91 -10.97 -3.69
CA ASP A 99 16.10 -11.44 -4.40
C ASP A 99 17.28 -11.79 -3.46
N ASP A 100 17.26 -11.29 -2.21
CA ASP A 100 18.31 -11.49 -1.22
C ASP A 100 17.73 -11.75 0.20
N PRO A 101 18.17 -12.80 0.93
CA PRO A 101 17.65 -13.10 2.27
C PRO A 101 17.79 -11.97 3.30
N GLY A 102 18.88 -11.19 3.24
CA GLY A 102 19.07 -10.06 4.16
C GLY A 102 18.05 -8.96 3.91
N SER A 103 17.82 -8.64 2.64
CA SER A 103 16.83 -7.67 2.19
C SER A 103 15.39 -8.10 2.54
N ALA A 104 15.10 -9.41 2.48
CA ALA A 104 13.80 -9.95 2.89
C ALA A 104 13.53 -9.70 4.39
N ILE A 105 14.53 -9.90 5.26
CA ILE A 105 14.42 -9.60 6.70
C ILE A 105 14.17 -8.09 6.90
N LEU A 106 14.92 -7.24 6.21
CA LEU A 106 14.72 -5.78 6.28
C LEU A 106 13.32 -5.37 5.83
N TRP A 107 12.75 -6.02 4.82
CA TRP A 107 11.36 -5.77 4.41
C TRP A 107 10.36 -6.07 5.54
N HIS A 108 10.56 -7.15 6.30
CA HIS A 108 9.72 -7.46 7.46
C HIS A 108 9.88 -6.43 8.58
N GLU A 109 11.08 -5.91 8.83
CA GLU A 109 11.29 -4.80 9.77
C GLU A 109 10.58 -3.52 9.32
N GLN A 110 10.60 -3.22 8.00
CA GLN A 110 9.88 -2.08 7.46
C GLN A 110 8.35 -2.27 7.54
N TYR A 111 7.85 -3.51 7.43
CA TYR A 111 6.44 -3.81 7.63
C TYR A 111 5.96 -3.46 9.04
N GLU A 112 6.76 -3.76 10.08
CA GLU A 112 6.43 -3.36 11.46
C GLU A 112 6.35 -1.82 11.59
N ARG A 113 7.31 -1.11 10.98
CA ARG A 113 7.33 0.37 10.98
C ARG A 113 6.16 0.96 10.18
N PHE A 114 5.76 0.31 9.09
CA PHE A 114 4.57 0.63 8.31
C PHE A 114 3.30 0.55 9.17
N LEU A 115 3.13 -0.53 9.95
CA LEU A 115 2.01 -0.67 10.88
C LEU A 115 2.01 0.44 11.93
N HIS A 116 3.18 0.76 12.50
CA HIS A 116 3.30 1.85 13.46
C HIS A 116 2.87 3.21 12.87
N ARG A 117 3.37 3.57 11.69
CA ARG A 117 3.01 4.83 11.01
C ARG A 117 1.53 4.88 10.64
N THR A 118 0.99 3.79 10.09
CA THR A 118 -0.41 3.67 9.72
C THR A 118 -1.33 3.80 10.94
N ASN A 119 -0.97 3.16 12.05
CA ASN A 119 -1.73 3.25 13.29
C ASN A 119 -1.68 4.67 13.88
N GLY A 120 -0.53 5.33 13.83
CA GLY A 120 -0.40 6.73 14.21
C GLY A 120 -1.24 7.67 13.34
N ALA A 121 -1.26 7.44 12.02
CA ALA A 121 -1.99 8.29 11.06
C ALA A 121 -3.53 8.14 11.16
N LEU A 122 -4.00 6.91 11.42
CA LEU A 122 -5.43 6.62 11.62
C LEU A 122 -5.93 7.09 12.99
N GLY A 123 -5.08 7.07 14.02
CA GLY A 123 -5.43 7.50 15.37
C GLY A 123 -6.59 6.71 15.97
N GLU A 124 -7.37 7.36 16.85
CA GLU A 124 -8.50 6.74 17.54
C GLU A 124 -9.60 6.25 16.58
N ALA A 125 -9.82 6.97 15.47
CA ALA A 125 -10.78 6.62 14.43
C ALA A 125 -10.39 5.39 13.60
N GLY A 126 -9.17 4.86 13.77
CA GLY A 126 -8.69 3.70 13.01
C GLY A 126 -9.53 2.45 13.24
N ASN A 127 -10.11 2.27 14.42
CA ASN A 127 -10.94 1.10 14.71
C ASN A 127 -12.22 1.09 13.85
N ASP A 128 -12.83 2.25 13.65
CA ASP A 128 -14.02 2.38 12.81
C ASP A 128 -13.69 2.14 11.34
N CYS A 129 -12.58 2.72 10.86
CA CYS A 129 -12.10 2.52 9.48
C CYS A 129 -11.94 1.02 9.15
N ARG A 130 -11.36 0.24 10.08
CA ARG A 130 -11.07 -1.20 9.88
C ARG A 130 -12.30 -2.09 9.83
N VAL A 131 -13.41 -1.66 10.43
CA VAL A 131 -14.69 -2.36 10.35
C VAL A 131 -15.60 -1.79 9.26
N GLY A 132 -15.05 -0.96 8.36
CA GLY A 132 -15.78 -0.37 7.24
C GLY A 132 -16.67 0.81 7.63
N ARG A 133 -16.54 1.35 8.84
CA ARG A 133 -17.23 2.56 9.29
C ARG A 133 -16.32 3.77 9.04
N HIS A 134 -16.48 4.40 7.89
CA HIS A 134 -15.68 5.56 7.50
C HIS A 134 -16.50 6.85 7.60
N ASP A 135 -16.23 7.63 8.64
CA ASP A 135 -16.77 8.99 8.76
C ASP A 135 -15.94 9.96 7.91
N ARG A 136 -16.61 10.87 7.18
CA ARG A 136 -15.91 11.97 6.52
C ARG A 136 -15.21 12.80 7.59
N ARG A 137 -13.89 13.00 7.45
CA ARG A 137 -13.15 13.90 8.34
C ARG A 137 -13.84 15.28 8.39
N PRO A 138 -13.84 15.95 9.55
CA PRO A 138 -14.42 17.28 9.65
C PRO A 138 -13.81 18.28 8.66
N ALA A 139 -14.66 19.17 8.11
CA ALA A 139 -14.29 20.21 7.15
C ALA A 139 -13.06 21.06 7.59
N HIS A 140 -12.86 21.26 8.90
CA HIS A 140 -11.78 22.10 9.43
C HIS A 140 -10.35 21.56 9.17
N PHE A 141 -10.20 20.30 8.74
CA PHE A 141 -8.91 19.75 8.27
C PHE A 141 -8.69 19.89 6.77
N TYR A 142 -9.71 20.29 6.00
CA TYR A 142 -9.55 20.64 4.60
C TYR A 142 -8.95 22.05 4.55
N LEU A 143 -7.62 22.14 4.61
CA LEU A 143 -6.87 23.38 4.40
C LEU A 143 -7.02 23.96 2.97
N GLN A 144 -7.90 23.39 2.14
CA GLN A 144 -8.21 23.86 0.79
C GLN A 144 -8.86 25.26 0.75
N GLU A 145 -9.21 25.82 1.91
CA GLU A 145 -9.74 27.19 2.04
C GLU A 145 -8.73 28.20 2.60
N ARG A 146 -7.43 27.89 2.66
CA ARG A 146 -6.44 28.97 2.87
C ARG A 146 -6.28 29.74 1.57
N PRO A 147 -6.70 31.03 1.49
CA PRO A 147 -6.41 31.83 0.31
C PRO A 147 -4.89 31.87 0.12
N THR A 148 -4.44 31.51 -1.08
CA THR A 148 -3.05 31.75 -1.48
C THR A 148 -2.83 33.24 -1.40
N VAL A 149 -1.97 33.69 -0.47
CA VAL A 149 -1.55 35.09 -0.40
C VAL A 149 -0.91 35.41 -1.75
N SER A 150 -1.51 36.34 -2.50
CA SER A 150 -0.98 36.88 -3.76
C SER A 150 0.28 37.71 -3.53
#